data_AF-A0A151JAL7-F1
#
_entry.id   AF-A0A151JAL7-F1
#
_cell.length_a   1.000
_cell.length_b   1.000
_cell.length_c   1.000
_cell.angle_alpha   90.00
_cell.angle_beta   90.00
_cell.angle_gamma   90.00
#
_symmetry.space_group_name_H-M   'P 1'
#
loop_
_entity.id
_entity.type
_entity.pdbx_description
1 polymer ?
#
loop_
_entity_poly.entity_id
_entity_poly.type
_entity_poly.pdbx_seq_one_letter_code
_entity_poly.pdbx_strand_id
1 'polypeptide(L)'
;MCLKQFKIINTPWFNKNKVEKDRVKFDNYKKPTNSGRYLSYKSHHPDEHKKGVIISQFDRILFLSYPDYHRRNIKNLINVLLLNGYPLNIIFSTINYRIKTLSERKNLYNNKKNVNKEIEDSNLIKKYFTIPYIQNISEKFKRIADKNNYKVPYKPINTLSSVIKLGKDKLKKMESSQVVYKINCTNCDSTYVGQTKRKLGTTIKEHKADIKKTKDTRHNLDWENIQILDTELFFHKRLTSEMICIKRQINGMNKQTDTEKFPESYFPLLNIS
;
A
#
# COMPACT_ATOMS: atom_id res chain seq x y z
N MET A 1 24.18 29.70 42.63
CA MET A 1 24.51 29.44 41.21
C MET A 1 24.61 27.93 41.03
N CYS A 2 23.51 27.27 40.66
CA CYS A 2 23.36 25.83 40.77
C CYS A 2 23.88 25.14 39.50
N LEU A 3 25.07 24.53 39.58
CA LEU A 3 25.63 23.66 38.55
C LEU A 3 24.79 22.38 38.47
N LYS A 4 23.77 22.37 37.60
CA LYS A 4 23.11 21.12 37.21
C LYS A 4 24.06 20.31 36.34
N GLN A 5 24.74 19.37 36.99
CA GLN A 5 25.46 18.28 36.36
C GLN A 5 24.49 17.51 35.47
N PHE A 6 24.63 17.64 34.14
CA PHE A 6 23.90 16.81 33.19
C PHE A 6 24.39 15.36 33.34
N LYS A 7 23.67 14.55 34.13
CA LYS A 7 23.82 13.09 34.09
C LYS A 7 23.34 12.61 32.72
N ILE A 8 24.27 12.24 31.86
CA ILE A 8 23.98 11.49 30.64
C ILE A 8 23.36 10.16 31.09
N ILE A 9 22.08 9.99 30.82
CA ILE A 9 21.37 8.75 31.08
C ILE A 9 21.95 7.69 30.13
N ASN A 10 22.68 6.72 30.68
CA ASN A 10 23.18 5.54 29.97
C ASN A 10 21.98 4.69 29.51
N THR A 11 21.40 5.05 28.37
CA THR A 11 20.48 4.19 27.65
C THR A 11 21.25 3.45 26.54
N PRO A 12 20.85 2.22 26.16
CA PRO A 12 21.54 1.42 25.12
C PRO A 12 21.67 2.13 23.76
N TRP A 13 20.88 3.19 23.55
CA TRP A 13 20.84 4.03 22.35
C TRP A 13 22.01 5.02 22.27
N PHE A 14 22.61 5.38 23.41
CA PHE A 14 23.72 6.35 23.49
C PHE A 14 25.11 5.73 23.42
N ASN A 15 25.23 4.40 23.59
CA ASN A 15 26.51 3.67 23.70
C ASN A 15 27.36 3.60 22.41
N LYS A 16 26.98 4.28 21.31
CA LYS A 16 27.79 4.39 20.09
C LYS A 16 28.18 5.83 19.73
N ASN A 17 27.80 6.80 20.54
CA ASN A 17 28.09 8.19 20.28
C ASN A 17 29.42 8.55 20.96
N LYS A 18 30.35 9.10 20.19
CA LYS A 18 31.58 9.67 20.76
C LYS A 18 31.31 11.12 21.13
N VAL A 19 31.64 11.48 22.37
CA VAL A 19 31.67 12.89 22.79
C VAL A 19 33.12 13.35 22.64
N GLU A 20 33.37 14.24 21.71
CA GLU A 20 34.68 14.87 21.51
C GLU A 20 34.49 16.39 21.59
N LYS A 21 35.21 17.06 22.50
CA LYS A 21 35.27 18.53 22.62
C LYS A 21 33.89 19.21 22.57
N ASP A 22 33.00 18.83 23.50
CA ASP A 22 31.63 19.35 23.64
C ASP A 22 30.67 19.10 22.46
N ARG A 23 31.00 18.19 21.55
CA ARG A 23 30.12 17.78 20.44
C ARG A 23 29.84 16.29 20.48
N VAL A 24 28.57 15.94 20.32
CA VAL A 24 28.12 14.55 20.20
C VAL A 24 28.17 14.12 18.73
N LYS A 25 29.04 13.15 18.41
CA LYS A 25 29.11 12.54 17.07
C LYS A 25 28.20 11.33 17.02
N PHE A 26 27.15 11.40 16.20
CA PHE A 26 26.20 10.31 15.99
C PHE A 26 26.65 9.37 14.85
N ASP A 27 26.52 8.07 15.07
CA ASP A 27 26.67 7.04 14.04
C ASP A 27 25.29 6.47 13.65
N ASN A 28 25.20 5.85 12.47
CA ASN A 28 24.00 5.19 11.99
C ASN A 28 23.71 3.91 12.81
N TYR A 29 22.90 4.05 13.85
CA TYR A 29 22.53 2.93 14.72
C TYR A 29 21.56 1.94 14.04
N LYS A 30 21.78 0.64 14.29
CA LYS A 30 20.89 -0.48 13.94
C LYS A 30 20.63 -1.29 15.21
N LYS A 31 19.36 -1.66 15.46
CA LYS A 31 18.99 -2.54 16.58
C LYS A 31 19.69 -3.91 16.44
N PRO A 32 19.99 -4.61 17.54
CA PRO A 32 20.54 -5.97 17.48
C PRO A 32 19.68 -6.97 16.70
N THR A 33 18.36 -6.76 16.71
CA THR A 33 17.38 -7.56 15.95
C THR A 33 17.29 -7.19 14.47
N ASN A 34 18.14 -6.29 13.96
CA ASN A 34 18.12 -5.92 12.55
C ASN A 34 18.68 -7.07 11.70
N SER A 35 17.80 -7.70 10.91
CA SER A 35 18.16 -8.78 9.99
C SER A 35 18.94 -8.32 8.75
N GLY A 36 19.02 -7.01 8.48
CA GLY A 36 19.59 -6.47 7.24
C GLY A 36 18.76 -6.79 5.99
N ARG A 37 17.52 -7.24 6.15
CA ARG A 37 16.61 -7.52 5.04
C ARG A 37 15.93 -6.25 4.55
N TYR A 38 16.09 -5.97 3.27
CA TYR A 38 15.36 -4.94 2.54
C TYR A 38 14.51 -5.58 1.46
N LEU A 39 13.82 -4.75 0.66
CA LEU A 39 13.13 -5.21 -0.54
C LEU A 39 14.12 -5.97 -1.44
N SER A 40 13.85 -7.24 -1.75
CA SER A 40 14.72 -8.00 -2.66
C SER A 40 14.70 -7.37 -4.06
N TYR A 41 15.86 -7.28 -4.71
CA TYR A 41 15.93 -6.76 -6.08
C TYR A 41 15.18 -7.64 -7.09
N LYS A 42 15.09 -8.95 -6.82
CA LYS A 42 14.34 -9.92 -7.63
C LYS A 42 12.83 -9.89 -7.37
N SER A 43 12.36 -9.09 -6.41
CA SER A 43 10.93 -8.99 -6.13
C SER A 43 10.18 -8.31 -7.28
N HIS A 44 8.90 -8.66 -7.40
CA HIS A 44 7.97 -8.10 -8.38
C HIS A 44 7.49 -6.70 -7.96
N HIS A 45 8.43 -5.77 -7.94
CA HIS A 45 8.23 -4.37 -7.60
C HIS A 45 8.83 -3.47 -8.68
N PRO A 46 8.30 -2.25 -8.87
CA PRO A 46 8.88 -1.27 -9.77
C PRO A 46 10.32 -0.94 -9.38
N ASP A 47 11.14 -0.64 -10.39
CA ASP A 47 12.53 -0.25 -10.18
C ASP A 47 12.65 1.05 -9.36
N GLU A 48 11.67 1.95 -9.45
CA GLU A 48 11.63 3.16 -8.65
C GLU A 48 11.57 2.86 -7.15
N HIS A 49 10.84 1.82 -6.74
CA HIS A 49 10.77 1.39 -5.34
C HIS A 49 12.09 0.77 -4.88
N LYS A 50 12.71 -0.04 -5.74
CA LYS A 50 14.02 -0.66 -5.47
C LYS A 50 15.12 0.39 -5.33
N LYS A 51 15.16 1.38 -6.23
CA LYS A 51 16.06 2.55 -6.15
C LYS A 51 15.76 3.40 -4.92
N GLY A 52 14.48 3.54 -4.56
CA GLY A 52 14.04 4.22 -3.36
C GLY A 52 14.64 3.64 -2.07
N VAL A 53 14.81 2.32 -1.99
CA VAL A 53 15.52 1.69 -0.86
C VAL A 53 16.96 2.21 -0.76
N ILE A 54 17.71 2.20 -1.87
CA ILE A 54 19.10 2.69 -1.92
C ILE A 54 19.15 4.15 -1.47
N ILE A 55 18.30 5.00 -2.06
CA ILE A 55 18.24 6.43 -1.76
C ILE A 55 17.93 6.66 -0.28
N SER A 56 16.89 6.00 0.26
CA SER A 56 16.48 6.19 1.66
C SER A 56 17.58 5.82 2.65
N GLN A 57 18.31 4.73 2.41
CA GLN A 57 19.38 4.29 3.30
C GLN A 57 20.62 5.18 3.15
N PHE A 58 20.94 5.60 1.92
CA PHE A 58 22.05 6.51 1.67
C PHE A 58 21.81 7.88 2.29
N ASP A 59 20.61 8.45 2.12
CA ASP A 59 20.20 9.70 2.74
C ASP A 59 20.29 9.62 4.27
N ARG A 60 19.86 8.51 4.86
CA ARG A 60 19.97 8.29 6.31
C ARG A 60 21.43 8.36 6.79
N ILE A 61 22.37 7.85 6.01
CA ILE A 61 23.81 7.96 6.33
C ILE A 61 24.26 9.41 6.25
N LEU A 62 23.94 10.09 5.14
CA LEU A 62 24.39 11.46 4.91
C LEU A 62 23.82 12.46 5.93
N PHE A 63 22.54 12.34 6.27
CA PHE A 63 21.84 13.34 7.09
C PHE A 63 21.83 13.01 8.58
N LEU A 64 21.93 11.74 8.99
CA LEU A 64 21.82 11.36 10.40
C LEU A 64 23.14 10.90 11.04
N SER A 65 24.20 10.65 10.25
CA SER A 65 25.50 10.25 10.78
C SER A 65 26.56 11.32 10.53
N TYR A 66 27.52 11.41 11.45
CA TYR A 66 28.65 12.33 11.34
C TYR A 66 29.57 11.91 10.17
N PRO A 67 30.18 12.86 9.41
CA PRO A 67 31.00 12.56 8.23
C PRO A 67 32.08 11.49 8.42
N ASP A 68 32.73 11.48 9.58
CA ASP A 68 33.75 10.49 9.96
C ASP A 68 33.27 9.03 9.78
N TYR A 69 31.97 8.79 9.97
CA TYR A 69 31.37 7.45 9.88
C TYR A 69 30.83 7.11 8.47
N HIS A 70 30.76 8.07 7.55
CA HIS A 70 30.13 7.89 6.24
C HIS A 70 30.80 6.78 5.43
N ARG A 71 32.13 6.76 5.35
CA ARG A 71 32.88 5.75 4.58
C ARG A 71 32.55 4.33 5.04
N ARG A 72 32.57 4.09 6.35
CA ARG A 72 32.22 2.79 6.95
C ARG A 72 30.76 2.43 6.70
N ASN A 73 29.85 3.37 6.90
CA ASN A 73 28.42 3.15 6.74
C ASN A 73 28.01 2.89 5.29
N ILE A 74 28.64 3.56 4.33
CA ILE A 74 28.43 3.33 2.89
C ILE A 74 28.93 1.94 2.50
N LYS A 75 30.12 1.52 2.97
CA LYS A 75 30.62 0.16 2.73
C LYS A 75 29.65 -0.90 3.27
N ASN A 76 29.16 -0.69 4.49
CA ASN A 76 28.15 -1.57 5.09
C ASN A 76 26.84 -1.58 4.31
N LEU A 77 26.37 -0.43 3.81
CA LEU A 77 25.18 -0.34 2.98
C LEU A 77 25.34 -1.15 1.69
N ILE A 78 26.45 -1.01 0.97
CA ILE A 78 26.72 -1.75 -0.26
C ILE A 78 26.70 -3.26 0.01
N ASN A 79 27.38 -3.73 1.06
CA ASN A 79 27.38 -5.15 1.43
C ASN A 79 25.96 -5.67 1.71
N VAL A 80 25.15 -4.90 2.45
CA VAL A 80 23.77 -5.32 2.74
C VAL A 80 22.91 -5.32 1.47
N LEU A 81 23.07 -4.35 0.57
CA LEU A 81 22.33 -4.31 -0.71
C LEU A 81 22.70 -5.49 -1.61
N LEU A 82 23.99 -5.86 -1.67
CA LEU A 82 24.46 -7.06 -2.38
C LEU A 82 23.81 -8.34 -1.86
N LEU A 83 23.73 -8.50 -0.53
CA LEU A 83 23.03 -9.63 0.11
C LEU A 83 21.53 -9.65 -0.20
N ASN A 84 20.92 -8.51 -0.51
CA ASN A 84 19.52 -8.41 -0.96
C ASN A 84 19.36 -8.55 -2.48
N GLY A 85 20.45 -8.87 -3.20
CA GLY A 85 20.48 -9.17 -4.63
C GLY A 85 20.56 -7.96 -5.56
N TYR A 86 20.91 -6.77 -5.04
CA TYR A 86 21.03 -5.56 -5.86
C TYR A 86 22.31 -5.58 -6.71
N PRO A 87 22.22 -5.37 -8.04
CA PRO A 87 23.38 -5.25 -8.91
C PRO A 87 24.25 -4.02 -8.59
N LEU A 88 25.57 -4.17 -8.65
CA LEU A 88 26.53 -3.09 -8.35
C LEU A 88 26.32 -1.84 -9.23
N ASN A 89 26.07 -2.04 -10.52
CA ASN A 89 25.80 -0.94 -11.46
C ASN A 89 24.59 -0.11 -11.03
N ILE A 90 23.51 -0.75 -10.55
CA ILE A 90 22.32 -0.06 -10.04
C ILE A 90 22.62 0.67 -8.74
N ILE A 91 23.38 0.06 -7.82
CA ILE A 91 23.78 0.69 -6.56
C ILE A 91 24.56 1.97 -6.84
N PHE A 92 25.65 1.88 -7.59
CA PHE A 92 26.52 3.03 -7.85
C PHE A 92 25.84 4.11 -8.69
N SER A 93 25.10 3.74 -9.75
CA SER A 93 24.37 4.72 -10.56
C SER A 93 23.32 5.48 -9.73
N THR A 94 22.61 4.79 -8.83
CA THR A 94 21.61 5.42 -7.96
C THR A 94 22.25 6.35 -6.94
N ILE A 95 23.36 5.93 -6.32
CA ILE A 95 24.12 6.78 -5.37
C ILE A 95 24.67 8.02 -6.07
N ASN A 96 25.31 7.87 -7.23
CA ASN A 96 25.87 9.00 -7.99
C ASN A 96 24.77 9.98 -8.44
N TYR A 97 23.65 9.46 -8.93
CA TYR A 97 22.47 10.27 -9.22
C TYR A 97 21.97 11.04 -7.99
N ARG A 98 21.93 10.37 -6.82
CA ARG A 98 21.50 11.01 -5.58
C ARG A 98 22.46 12.11 -5.12
N ILE A 99 23.78 11.90 -5.24
CA ILE A 99 24.79 12.92 -4.93
C ILE A 99 24.60 14.14 -5.84
N LYS A 100 24.46 13.92 -7.16
CA LYS A 100 24.24 15.00 -8.14
C LYS A 100 23.00 15.82 -7.80
N THR A 101 21.87 15.16 -7.56
CA THR A 101 20.61 15.84 -7.21
C THR A 101 20.67 16.60 -5.88
N LEU A 102 21.42 16.11 -4.89
CA LEU A 102 21.64 16.82 -3.63
C LEU A 102 22.53 18.07 -3.83
N SER A 103 23.55 17.98 -4.69
CA SER A 103 24.41 19.12 -5.03
C SER A 103 23.62 20.23 -5.75
N GLU A 104 22.79 19.86 -6.73
CA GLU A 104 21.94 20.80 -7.47
C GLU A 104 20.93 21.52 -6.57
N ARG A 105 20.35 20.82 -5.58
CA ARG A 105 19.44 21.43 -4.60
C ARG A 105 20.10 22.52 -3.76
N LYS A 106 21.38 22.35 -3.41
CA LYS A 106 22.14 23.39 -2.70
C LYS A 106 22.29 24.64 -3.56
N ASN A 107 22.48 24.47 -4.87
CA ASN A 107 22.56 25.58 -5.83
C ASN A 107 21.19 26.24 -6.07
N LEU A 108 20.09 25.47 -6.05
CA LEU A 108 18.74 26.01 -6.17
C LEU A 108 18.33 26.89 -4.99
N TYR A 109 18.74 26.57 -3.76
CA TYR A 109 18.50 27.46 -2.61
C TYR A 109 19.28 28.78 -2.71
N ASN A 110 20.47 28.75 -3.32
CA ASN A 110 21.25 29.96 -3.61
C ASN A 110 20.63 30.77 -4.77
N ASN A 111 20.10 30.10 -5.79
CA ASN A 111 19.49 30.72 -6.96
C ASN A 111 18.02 31.09 -6.79
N LYS A 112 17.36 30.70 -5.68
CA LYS A 112 15.95 31.01 -5.40
C LYS A 112 15.67 32.51 -5.23
N LYS A 113 16.71 33.35 -5.10
CA LYS A 113 16.58 34.81 -5.23
C LYS A 113 16.19 35.28 -6.66
N ASN A 114 16.34 34.43 -7.69
CA ASN A 114 16.17 34.81 -9.10
C ASN A 114 15.05 34.04 -9.87
N VAL A 115 14.33 33.10 -9.25
CA VAL A 115 13.45 32.12 -9.96
C VAL A 115 11.95 32.49 -9.94
N ASN A 116 11.57 33.69 -9.50
CA ASN A 116 10.17 34.13 -9.53
C ASN A 116 9.61 34.37 -10.96
N LYS A 117 10.38 34.12 -12.03
CA LYS A 117 10.00 34.39 -13.43
C LYS A 117 9.50 33.19 -14.25
N GLU A 118 9.56 31.95 -13.74
CA GLU A 118 9.23 30.74 -14.54
C GLU A 118 7.98 29.99 -14.05
N ILE A 119 7.19 30.57 -13.14
CA ILE A 119 6.06 29.88 -12.49
C ILE A 119 4.80 29.81 -13.38
N GLU A 120 4.73 30.59 -14.48
CA GLU A 120 3.48 30.75 -15.24
C GLU A 120 3.16 29.61 -16.23
N ASP A 121 4.13 28.80 -16.67
CA ASP A 121 3.91 27.81 -17.75
C ASP A 121 3.52 26.38 -17.31
N SER A 122 3.36 26.09 -16.02
CA SER A 122 3.23 24.69 -15.53
C SER A 122 1.94 24.35 -14.77
N ASN A 123 0.92 25.20 -14.80
CA ASN A 123 -0.37 24.97 -14.13
C ASN A 123 -1.30 23.95 -14.81
N LEU A 124 -0.79 23.03 -15.63
CA LEU A 124 -1.54 21.84 -16.03
C LEU A 124 -1.61 20.88 -14.83
N ILE A 125 -2.73 20.91 -14.11
CA ILE A 125 -3.04 19.96 -13.04
C ILE A 125 -3.00 18.54 -13.63
N LYS A 126 -1.88 17.85 -13.45
CA LYS A 126 -1.74 16.45 -13.89
C LYS A 126 -2.73 15.59 -13.11
N LYS A 127 -3.56 14.83 -13.81
CA LYS A 127 -4.48 13.88 -13.20
C LYS A 127 -3.72 12.63 -12.75
N TYR A 128 -4.10 12.06 -11.62
CA TYR A 128 -3.42 10.89 -11.04
C TYR A 128 -4.40 9.73 -10.86
N PHE A 129 -3.93 8.52 -11.17
CA PHE A 129 -4.60 7.30 -10.73
C PHE A 129 -3.57 6.19 -10.51
N THR A 130 -3.85 5.31 -9.55
CA THR A 130 -2.91 4.26 -9.14
C THR A 130 -3.30 2.94 -9.78
N ILE A 131 -2.30 2.18 -10.25
CA ILE A 131 -2.51 0.82 -10.76
C ILE A 131 -1.67 -0.19 -9.98
N PRO A 132 -2.10 -1.47 -9.88
CA PRO A 132 -1.22 -2.53 -9.40
C PRO A 132 0.01 -2.67 -10.32
N TYR A 133 1.16 -2.96 -9.71
CA TYR A 133 2.37 -3.25 -10.49
C TYR A 133 2.34 -4.70 -10.99
N ILE A 134 2.34 -4.84 -12.31
CA ILE A 134 2.48 -6.08 -13.06
C ILE A 134 3.61 -5.86 -14.06
N GLN A 135 4.74 -6.53 -13.83
CA GLN A 135 5.93 -6.40 -14.66
C GLN A 135 5.60 -6.59 -16.16
N ASN A 136 6.17 -5.72 -16.99
CA ASN A 136 5.98 -5.62 -18.44
C ASN A 136 4.63 -5.06 -18.91
N ILE A 137 3.59 -5.08 -18.07
CA ILE A 137 2.26 -4.56 -18.41
C ILE A 137 2.12 -3.14 -17.89
N SER A 138 2.41 -2.92 -16.61
CA SER A 138 2.24 -1.62 -15.95
C SER A 138 3.14 -0.55 -16.56
N GLU A 139 4.33 -0.88 -17.03
CA GLU A 139 5.24 0.07 -17.71
C GLU A 139 4.71 0.49 -19.08
N LYS A 140 4.18 -0.47 -19.86
CA LYS A 140 3.55 -0.17 -21.15
C LYS A 140 2.33 0.73 -20.94
N PHE A 141 1.53 0.44 -19.93
CA PHE A 141 0.38 1.23 -19.56
C PHE A 141 0.78 2.64 -19.09
N LYS A 142 1.78 2.78 -18.22
CA LYS A 142 2.30 4.08 -17.78
C LYS A 142 2.71 4.94 -18.96
N ARG A 143 3.41 4.36 -19.95
CA ARG A 143 3.78 5.07 -21.19
C ARG A 143 2.58 5.59 -21.97
N ILE A 144 1.46 4.86 -22.00
CA ILE A 144 0.21 5.31 -22.64
C ILE A 144 -0.45 6.41 -21.82
N ALA A 145 -0.51 6.26 -20.50
CA ALA A 145 -1.10 7.23 -19.59
C ALA A 145 -0.35 8.57 -19.58
N ASP A 146 0.99 8.53 -19.61
CA ASP A 146 1.85 9.72 -19.65
C ASP A 146 1.58 10.56 -20.92
N LYS A 147 1.34 9.91 -22.08
CA LYS A 147 0.93 10.60 -23.33
C LYS A 147 -0.41 11.33 -23.23
N ASN A 148 -1.26 10.89 -22.31
CA ASN A 148 -2.59 11.46 -22.08
C ASN A 148 -2.60 12.40 -20.86
N ASN A 149 -1.44 12.88 -20.42
CA ASN A 149 -1.29 13.78 -19.26
C ASN A 149 -1.75 13.17 -17.91
N TYR A 150 -1.72 11.84 -17.80
CA TYR A 150 -1.97 11.15 -16.53
C TYR A 150 -0.67 10.67 -15.92
N LYS A 151 -0.53 10.89 -14.61
CA LYS A 151 0.59 10.34 -13.84
C LYS A 151 0.14 9.09 -13.09
N VAL A 152 0.85 7.99 -13.35
CA VAL A 152 0.50 6.67 -12.83
C VAL A 152 1.53 6.20 -11.80
N PRO A 153 1.26 6.37 -10.50
CA PRO A 153 1.97 5.65 -9.45
C PRO A 153 1.58 4.17 -9.44
N TYR A 154 2.55 3.33 -9.07
CA TYR A 154 2.37 1.90 -8.94
C TYR A 154 2.09 1.48 -7.50
N LYS A 155 1.10 0.61 -7.31
CA LYS A 155 0.82 -0.04 -6.03
C LYS A 155 1.40 -1.46 -6.05
N PRO A 156 2.31 -1.81 -5.12
CA PRO A 156 2.78 -3.18 -5.01
C PRO A 156 1.64 -4.08 -4.53
N ILE A 157 1.52 -5.26 -5.14
CA ILE A 157 0.50 -6.26 -4.79
C ILE A 157 0.95 -7.03 -3.53
N ASN A 158 2.24 -7.35 -3.45
CA ASN A 158 2.83 -8.12 -2.35
C ASN A 158 3.29 -7.19 -1.23
N THR A 159 2.36 -6.77 -0.37
CA THR A 159 2.70 -5.97 0.82
C THR A 159 3.08 -6.86 1.99
N LEU A 160 4.04 -6.42 2.82
CA LEU A 160 4.39 -7.14 4.05
C LEU A 160 3.21 -7.34 5.00
N SER A 161 2.22 -6.44 4.98
CA SER A 161 0.99 -6.56 5.78
C SER A 161 0.13 -7.77 5.43
N SER A 162 0.29 -8.35 4.23
CA SER A 162 -0.40 -9.59 3.85
C SER A 162 0.14 -10.80 4.60
N VAL A 163 1.46 -10.81 4.88
CA VAL A 163 2.18 -11.89 5.56
C VAL A 163 2.25 -11.63 7.07
N ILE A 164 2.64 -10.42 7.45
CA ILE A 164 2.81 -9.97 8.82
C ILE A 164 1.54 -9.21 9.24
N LYS A 165 0.55 -9.96 9.73
CA LYS A 165 -0.67 -9.40 10.32
C LYS A 165 -0.39 -9.03 11.77
N LEU A 166 -1.04 -7.99 12.29
CA LEU A 166 -0.85 -7.50 13.67
C LEU A 166 -1.33 -8.46 14.78
N GLY A 167 -1.49 -9.77 14.52
CA GLY A 167 -1.93 -10.74 15.53
C GLY A 167 -3.26 -10.40 16.20
N LYS A 168 -4.11 -9.59 15.55
CA LYS A 168 -5.43 -9.26 16.09
C LYS A 168 -6.36 -10.46 16.00
N ASP A 169 -7.23 -10.62 16.99
CA ASP A 169 -8.26 -11.65 16.99
C ASP A 169 -9.18 -11.52 15.78
N LYS A 170 -9.53 -12.65 15.17
CA LYS A 170 -10.50 -12.68 14.08
C LYS A 170 -11.89 -12.36 14.64
N LEU A 171 -12.55 -11.37 14.05
CA LEU A 171 -13.94 -11.08 14.38
C LEU A 171 -14.84 -12.25 13.98
N LYS A 172 -15.88 -12.50 14.77
CA LYS A 172 -16.94 -13.45 14.37
C LYS A 172 -17.62 -12.94 13.10
N LYS A 173 -18.05 -13.86 12.25
CA LYS A 173 -18.68 -13.55 10.96
C LYS A 173 -19.86 -12.57 11.07
N MET A 174 -20.74 -12.80 12.03
CA MET A 174 -21.93 -11.95 12.25
C MET A 174 -21.61 -10.56 12.81
N GLU A 175 -20.42 -10.37 13.35
CA GLU A 175 -19.92 -9.08 13.86
C GLU A 175 -19.13 -8.31 12.82
N SER A 176 -18.85 -8.92 11.66
CA SER A 176 -18.16 -8.28 10.55
C SER A 176 -19.03 -7.18 9.95
N SER A 177 -18.41 -6.07 9.54
CA SER A 177 -19.08 -4.94 8.90
C SER A 177 -18.41 -4.60 7.58
N GLN A 178 -19.11 -3.85 6.72
CA GLN A 178 -18.57 -3.42 5.41
C GLN A 178 -18.23 -4.61 4.51
N VAL A 179 -19.13 -5.61 4.50
CA VAL A 179 -18.95 -6.88 3.79
C VAL A 179 -19.92 -7.01 2.62
N VAL A 180 -19.49 -7.75 1.60
CA VAL A 180 -20.36 -8.36 0.60
C VAL A 180 -20.57 -9.81 1.03
N TYR A 181 -21.83 -10.22 1.15
CA TYR A 181 -22.18 -11.55 1.62
C TYR A 181 -23.09 -12.27 0.62
N LYS A 182 -23.08 -13.60 0.70
CA LYS A 182 -23.88 -14.51 -0.11
C LYS A 182 -24.72 -15.41 0.79
N ILE A 183 -25.96 -15.66 0.41
CA ILE A 183 -26.87 -16.59 1.05
C ILE A 183 -27.35 -17.57 0.00
N ASN A 184 -27.20 -18.86 0.27
CA ASN A 184 -27.68 -19.91 -0.63
C ASN A 184 -29.15 -20.21 -0.32
N CYS A 185 -29.87 -20.68 -1.33
CA CYS A 185 -31.16 -21.31 -1.12
C CYS A 185 -30.96 -22.78 -0.76
N THR A 186 -31.78 -23.31 0.15
CA THR A 186 -31.70 -24.72 0.60
C THR A 186 -32.51 -25.66 -0.27
N ASN A 187 -33.52 -25.15 -0.98
CA ASN A 187 -34.42 -25.93 -1.84
C ASN A 187 -34.15 -25.77 -3.34
N CYS A 188 -33.17 -24.95 -3.75
CA CYS A 188 -32.73 -24.81 -5.15
C CYS A 188 -31.32 -24.21 -5.25
N ASP A 189 -30.75 -24.19 -6.45
CA ASP A 189 -29.39 -23.66 -6.70
C ASP A 189 -29.30 -22.12 -6.76
N SER A 190 -30.38 -21.42 -6.42
CA SER A 190 -30.42 -19.97 -6.45
C SER A 190 -29.65 -19.37 -5.28
N THR A 191 -29.02 -18.22 -5.51
CA THR A 191 -28.23 -17.53 -4.48
C THR A 191 -28.58 -16.05 -4.42
N TYR A 192 -28.51 -15.46 -3.23
CA TYR A 192 -28.69 -14.02 -3.01
C TYR A 192 -27.36 -13.43 -2.58
N VAL A 193 -26.98 -12.31 -3.17
CA VAL A 193 -25.79 -11.53 -2.79
C VAL A 193 -26.24 -10.15 -2.34
N GLY A 194 -25.67 -9.66 -1.25
CA GLY A 194 -25.94 -8.32 -0.77
C GLY A 194 -24.70 -7.71 -0.11
N GLN A 195 -24.66 -6.38 0.00
CA GLN A 195 -23.67 -5.68 0.81
C GLN A 195 -24.28 -5.07 2.07
N THR A 196 -23.45 -4.85 3.07
CA THR A 196 -23.82 -4.04 4.23
C THR A 196 -22.66 -3.20 4.73
N LYS A 197 -22.96 -1.93 5.07
CA LYS A 197 -22.04 -1.08 5.85
C LYS A 197 -22.04 -1.46 7.33
N ARG A 198 -23.15 -2.01 7.84
CA ARG A 198 -23.37 -2.33 9.26
C ARG A 198 -22.86 -3.73 9.58
N LYS A 199 -23.04 -4.16 10.84
CA LYS A 199 -22.77 -5.54 11.24
C LYS A 199 -23.66 -6.49 10.43
N LEU A 200 -23.06 -7.54 9.88
CA LEU A 200 -23.76 -8.55 9.08
C LEU A 200 -24.96 -9.12 9.82
N GLY A 201 -24.81 -9.44 11.11
CA GLY A 201 -25.90 -9.99 11.91
C GLY A 201 -27.12 -9.08 12.04
N THR A 202 -26.94 -7.76 12.00
CA THR A 202 -28.08 -6.81 12.02
C THR A 202 -28.84 -6.88 10.70
N THR A 203 -28.13 -6.83 9.57
CA THR A 203 -28.73 -6.92 8.23
C THR A 203 -29.45 -8.24 8.01
N ILE A 204 -28.88 -9.36 8.47
CA ILE A 204 -29.52 -10.68 8.38
C ILE A 204 -30.81 -10.75 9.20
N LYS A 205 -30.84 -10.15 10.40
CA LYS A 205 -32.06 -10.09 11.23
C LYS A 205 -33.18 -9.33 10.54
N GLU A 206 -32.86 -8.22 9.87
CA GLU A 206 -33.83 -7.43 9.11
C GLU A 206 -34.37 -8.21 7.92
N HIS A 207 -33.50 -8.84 7.11
CA HIS A 207 -33.95 -9.68 5.99
C HIS A 207 -34.86 -10.82 6.44
N LYS A 208 -34.55 -11.49 7.56
CA LYS A 208 -35.43 -12.50 8.16
C LYS A 208 -36.80 -11.93 8.52
N ALA A 209 -36.85 -10.71 9.04
CA ALA A 209 -38.11 -10.05 9.40
C ALA A 209 -38.93 -9.67 8.17
N ASP A 210 -38.30 -9.20 7.09
CA ASP A 210 -38.98 -8.78 5.87
C ASP A 210 -39.54 -9.97 5.06
N ILE A 211 -38.83 -11.09 5.01
CA ILE A 211 -39.32 -12.31 4.36
C ILE A 211 -40.56 -12.86 5.09
N LYS A 212 -40.55 -12.83 6.43
CA LYS A 212 -41.72 -13.22 7.23
C LYS A 212 -42.95 -12.36 6.94
N LYS A 213 -42.77 -11.08 6.60
CA LYS A 213 -43.87 -10.18 6.22
C LYS A 213 -44.41 -10.45 4.82
N THR A 214 -43.51 -10.71 3.87
CA THR A 214 -43.86 -10.87 2.44
C THR A 214 -44.46 -12.24 2.11
N LYS A 215 -44.32 -13.24 3.00
CA LYS A 215 -44.80 -14.62 2.81
C LYS A 215 -44.30 -15.27 1.50
N ASP A 216 -43.15 -14.83 0.99
CA ASP A 216 -42.55 -15.44 -0.21
C ASP A 216 -42.00 -16.82 0.17
N THR A 217 -42.67 -17.88 -0.25
CA THR A 217 -42.32 -19.28 0.05
C THR A 217 -41.51 -19.95 -1.06
N ARG A 218 -41.19 -19.23 -2.14
CA ARG A 218 -40.51 -19.82 -3.30
C ARG A 218 -39.07 -20.26 -2.99
N HIS A 219 -38.41 -19.54 -2.09
CA HIS A 219 -37.01 -19.75 -1.75
C HIS A 219 -36.83 -19.87 -0.24
N ASN A 220 -36.14 -20.92 0.22
CA ASN A 220 -35.78 -21.10 1.62
C ASN A 220 -34.29 -20.78 1.84
N LEU A 221 -34.01 -19.55 2.28
CA LEU A 221 -32.65 -19.07 2.49
C LEU A 221 -31.92 -19.76 3.66
N ASP A 222 -30.68 -20.16 3.43
CA ASP A 222 -29.79 -20.73 4.45
C ASP A 222 -29.16 -19.63 5.32
N TRP A 223 -29.80 -19.37 6.44
CA TRP A 223 -29.38 -18.33 7.37
C TRP A 223 -28.22 -18.72 8.29
N GLU A 224 -27.89 -20.01 8.36
CA GLU A 224 -26.85 -20.51 9.25
C GLU A 224 -25.50 -20.51 8.54
N ASN A 225 -25.50 -20.90 7.26
CA ASN A 225 -24.26 -20.98 6.53
C ASN A 225 -23.78 -19.61 6.09
N ILE A 226 -24.43 -18.81 5.26
CA ILE A 226 -23.94 -17.48 4.77
C ILE A 226 -22.49 -17.53 4.23
N GLN A 227 -22.04 -16.66 3.34
CA GLN A 227 -20.62 -16.59 2.96
C GLN A 227 -20.23 -15.12 2.88
N ILE A 228 -19.07 -14.75 3.43
CA ILE A 228 -18.51 -13.41 3.18
C ILE A 228 -17.66 -13.55 1.92
N LEU A 229 -18.07 -12.85 0.87
CA LEU A 229 -17.39 -12.86 -0.44
C LEU A 229 -16.27 -11.81 -0.50
N ASP A 230 -16.50 -10.63 0.07
CA ASP A 230 -15.52 -9.55 0.11
C ASP A 230 -15.70 -8.64 1.34
N THR A 231 -14.67 -7.90 1.70
CA THR A 231 -14.69 -6.87 2.75
C THR A 231 -14.06 -5.58 2.23
N GLU A 232 -14.88 -4.56 2.02
CA GLU A 232 -14.46 -3.29 1.43
C GLU A 232 -15.09 -2.12 2.19
N LEU A 233 -14.22 -1.27 2.73
CA LEU A 233 -14.59 -0.13 3.55
C LEU A 233 -15.32 0.93 2.71
N PHE A 234 -14.81 1.20 1.51
CA PHE A 234 -15.30 2.27 0.66
C PHE A 234 -16.62 1.87 -0.04
N PHE A 235 -17.66 2.67 0.17
CA PHE A 235 -19.01 2.36 -0.33
C PHE A 235 -19.07 2.07 -1.83
N HIS A 236 -18.50 2.94 -2.68
CA HIS A 236 -18.55 2.75 -4.14
C HIS A 236 -17.79 1.50 -4.61
N LYS A 237 -16.66 1.18 -3.96
CA LYS A 237 -15.92 -0.04 -4.26
C LYS A 237 -16.69 -1.28 -3.81
N ARG A 238 -17.35 -1.21 -2.65
CA ARG A 238 -18.21 -2.28 -2.15
C ARG A 238 -19.43 -2.51 -3.05
N LEU A 239 -20.06 -1.45 -3.57
CA LEU A 239 -21.11 -1.57 -4.59
C LEU A 239 -20.58 -2.25 -5.86
N THR A 240 -19.40 -1.85 -6.34
CA THR A 240 -18.78 -2.50 -7.50
C THR A 240 -18.50 -3.98 -7.23
N SER A 241 -18.01 -4.32 -6.03
CA SER A 241 -17.78 -5.71 -5.62
C SER A 241 -19.08 -6.50 -5.53
N GLU A 242 -20.16 -5.93 -4.99
CA GLU A 242 -21.49 -6.53 -4.97
C GLU A 242 -21.99 -6.83 -6.38
N MET A 243 -21.90 -5.85 -7.30
CA MET A 243 -22.31 -6.01 -8.70
C MET A 243 -21.53 -7.13 -9.40
N ILE A 244 -20.21 -7.19 -9.19
CA ILE A 244 -19.35 -8.27 -9.70
C ILE A 244 -19.80 -9.63 -9.14
N CYS A 245 -20.06 -9.70 -7.83
CA CYS A 245 -20.49 -10.93 -7.18
C CYS A 245 -21.86 -11.39 -7.68
N ILE A 246 -22.81 -10.47 -7.93
CA ILE A 246 -24.12 -10.75 -8.50
C ILE A 246 -23.98 -11.29 -9.93
N LYS A 247 -23.19 -10.63 -10.78
CA LYS A 247 -23.00 -11.05 -12.19
C LYS A 247 -22.29 -12.40 -12.34
N ARG A 248 -21.53 -12.82 -11.33
CA ARG A 248 -20.88 -14.15 -11.29
C ARG A 248 -21.81 -15.27 -10.79
N GLN A 249 -23.04 -14.95 -10.36
CA GLN A 249 -24.01 -15.97 -9.98
C GLN A 249 -24.54 -16.69 -11.22
N ILE A 250 -24.65 -18.01 -11.15
CA ILE A 250 -25.32 -18.81 -12.18
C ILE A 250 -26.83 -18.55 -12.12
N ASN A 251 -27.41 -18.70 -10.92
CA ASN A 251 -28.82 -18.45 -10.63
C ASN A 251 -28.93 -17.40 -9.51
N GLY A 252 -29.10 -16.13 -9.89
CA GLY A 252 -29.18 -15.00 -8.95
C GLY A 252 -30.62 -14.66 -8.54
N MET A 253 -30.88 -14.50 -7.25
CA MET A 253 -32.15 -13.98 -6.71
C MET A 253 -32.23 -12.44 -6.72
N ASN A 254 -31.10 -11.78 -6.95
CA ASN A 254 -31.00 -10.33 -7.03
C ASN A 254 -31.82 -9.75 -8.18
N LYS A 255 -32.28 -8.51 -8.03
CA LYS A 255 -32.94 -7.81 -9.14
C LYS A 255 -31.87 -7.33 -10.12
N GLN A 256 -32.12 -7.44 -11.43
CA GLN A 256 -31.13 -7.02 -12.43
C GLN A 256 -30.76 -5.52 -12.31
N THR A 257 -31.69 -4.71 -11.77
CA THR A 257 -31.50 -3.30 -11.42
C THR A 257 -30.28 -3.05 -10.52
N ASP A 258 -29.91 -4.04 -9.69
CA ASP A 258 -28.78 -3.94 -8.75
C ASP A 258 -27.43 -3.84 -9.47
N THR A 259 -27.39 -4.14 -10.77
CA THR A 259 -26.17 -4.20 -11.59
C THR A 259 -26.12 -3.21 -12.75
N GLU A 260 -27.12 -2.34 -12.91
CA GLU A 260 -27.22 -1.41 -14.06
C GLU A 260 -26.02 -0.46 -14.21
N LYS A 261 -25.39 -0.08 -13.09
CA LYS A 261 -24.24 0.83 -13.09
C LYS A 261 -22.91 0.12 -13.41
N PHE A 262 -22.92 -1.20 -13.62
CA PHE A 262 -21.71 -1.95 -13.92
C PHE A 262 -21.43 -1.94 -15.44
N PRO A 263 -20.28 -1.41 -15.91
CA PRO A 263 -20.04 -1.26 -17.33
C PRO A 263 -19.89 -2.60 -18.07
N GLU A 264 -20.56 -2.74 -19.21
CA GLU A 264 -20.58 -3.97 -20.00
C GLU A 264 -19.19 -4.38 -20.53
N SER A 265 -18.27 -3.41 -20.68
CA SER A 265 -16.89 -3.67 -21.10
C SER A 265 -16.12 -4.62 -20.18
N TYR A 266 -16.59 -4.81 -18.94
CA TYR A 266 -15.99 -5.75 -17.99
C TYR A 266 -16.61 -7.15 -18.05
N PHE A 267 -17.72 -7.37 -18.75
CA PHE A 267 -18.41 -8.67 -18.78
C PHE A 267 -17.53 -9.81 -19.29
N PRO A 268 -16.70 -9.64 -20.34
CA PRO A 268 -15.80 -10.70 -20.79
C PRO A 268 -14.83 -11.18 -19.70
N LEU A 269 -14.49 -10.32 -18.74
CA LEU A 269 -13.59 -10.65 -17.63
C LEU A 269 -14.27 -11.46 -16.53
N LEU A 270 -15.61 -11.46 -16.48
CA LEU A 270 -16.39 -12.18 -15.48
C LEU A 270 -16.64 -13.65 -15.85
N ASN A 271 -16.53 -13.98 -17.14
CA ASN A 271 -16.77 -15.32 -17.68
C ASN A 271 -15.50 -16.21 -17.74
N ILE A 272 -14.36 -15.74 -17.22
CA ILE A 272 -13.06 -16.46 -17.29
C ILE A 272 -12.92 -17.45 -16.11
N SER A 273 -13.95 -18.23 -15.81
CA SER A 273 -13.88 -19.25 -14.75
C SER A 273 -14.20 -20.63 -15.28
#